data_AF-A0A2S9X5P0-F1
#
_entry.id   AF-A0A2S9X5P0-F1
#
_cell.length_a   1.000
_cell.length_b   1.000
_cell.length_c   1.000
_cell.angle_alpha   90.00
_cell.angle_beta   90.00
_cell.angle_gamma   90.00
#
_symmetry.space_group_name_H-M   'P 1'
#
loop_
_entity.id
_entity.type
_entity.pdbx_description
1 polymer ?
#
loop_
_entity_poly.entity_id
_entity_poly.type
_entity_poly.pdbx_seq_one_letter_code
_entity_poly.pdbx_strand_id
1 'polypeptide(L)'
;MRKIVLPAIAALFLMTSHNAMAGYLDFSSNWDAPSTKPMSKKAASNVVMQCSAVKAYYSMPGQTSGAMVVAGPHETPTDKNTHLTVRLYKNNKHEKSCHVYVNTKLEYTSCSCEYVD
;
A
#
# COMPACT_ATOMS: atom_id res chain seq x y z
N MET A 1 20.22 33.33 -50.19
CA MET A 1 20.88 32.22 -49.48
C MET A 1 20.27 32.09 -48.09
N ARG A 2 19.94 30.85 -47.68
CA ARG A 2 19.55 30.40 -46.31
C ARG A 2 20.55 30.96 -45.26
N LYS A 3 20.19 31.18 -43.99
CA LYS A 3 19.95 30.12 -42.99
C LYS A 3 19.19 30.65 -41.76
N ILE A 4 18.13 29.92 -41.43
CA ILE A 4 17.50 29.82 -40.11
C ILE A 4 18.54 29.22 -39.15
N VAL A 5 18.76 29.83 -37.99
CA VAL A 5 19.58 29.25 -36.91
C VAL A 5 18.67 28.93 -35.72
N LEU A 6 18.77 27.68 -35.30
CA LEU A 6 17.85 26.89 -34.50
C LEU A 6 17.66 27.36 -33.03
N PRO A 7 16.49 27.09 -32.43
CA PRO A 7 16.27 27.16 -30.98
C PRO A 7 16.87 25.89 -30.34
N ALA A 8 18.00 26.00 -29.66
CA ALA A 8 18.74 24.84 -29.12
C ALA A 8 18.88 24.82 -27.59
N ILE A 9 17.95 25.42 -26.84
CA ILE A 9 18.02 25.45 -25.36
C ILE A 9 16.81 24.77 -24.69
N ALA A 10 15.79 24.33 -25.43
CA ALA A 10 14.63 23.64 -24.86
C ALA A 10 14.78 22.11 -24.75
N ALA A 11 15.83 21.51 -25.36
CA ALA A 11 15.93 20.06 -25.51
C ALA A 11 16.62 19.32 -24.35
N LEU A 12 17.23 20.03 -23.38
CA LEU A 12 18.01 19.37 -22.32
C LEU A 12 17.19 18.98 -21.06
N PHE A 13 15.91 19.36 -20.97
CA PHE A 13 15.09 19.13 -19.76
C PHE A 13 14.21 17.88 -19.80
N LEU A 14 14.30 17.04 -20.85
CA LEU A 14 13.34 15.95 -21.09
C LEU A 14 13.87 14.53 -20.80
N MET A 15 15.10 14.35 -20.31
CA MET A 15 15.74 13.01 -20.29
C MET A 15 15.87 12.30 -18.94
N THR A 16 15.23 12.74 -17.86
CA THR A 16 15.23 11.94 -16.61
C THR A 16 13.88 11.86 -15.89
N SER A 17 12.75 12.02 -16.58
CA SER A 17 11.45 11.63 -16.00
C SER A 17 11.37 10.10 -15.97
N HIS A 18 12.07 9.48 -15.01
CA HIS A 18 11.79 8.11 -14.64
C HIS A 18 10.31 8.06 -14.28
N ASN A 19 9.55 7.23 -14.98
CA ASN A 19 8.17 6.96 -14.61
C ASN A 19 8.15 6.63 -13.12
N ALA A 20 7.37 7.40 -12.35
CA ALA A 20 7.15 7.09 -10.95
C ALA A 20 6.54 5.68 -10.90
N MET A 21 7.36 4.68 -10.60
CA MET A 21 6.89 3.33 -10.41
C MET A 21 6.21 3.33 -9.05
N ALA A 22 4.88 3.49 -9.08
CA ALA A 22 4.05 3.42 -7.89
C ALA A 22 4.29 2.07 -7.22
N GLY A 23 4.40 2.08 -5.90
CA GLY A 23 4.38 0.85 -5.12
C GLY A 23 3.04 0.13 -5.30
N TYR A 24 3.00 -1.13 -4.89
CA TYR A 24 1.82 -1.97 -5.07
C TYR A 24 0.95 -2.03 -3.82
N LEU A 25 -0.34 -2.31 -4.02
CA LEU A 25 -1.24 -2.82 -2.99
C LEU A 25 -1.81 -4.13 -3.51
N ASP A 26 -1.47 -5.24 -2.86
CA ASP A 26 -1.90 -6.58 -3.27
C ASP A 26 -2.62 -7.33 -2.14
N PHE A 27 -3.16 -8.50 -2.46
CA PHE A 27 -3.80 -9.41 -1.52
C PHE A 27 -3.08 -10.76 -1.55
N SER A 28 -2.82 -11.32 -0.37
CA SER A 28 -2.32 -12.69 -0.26
C SER A 28 -3.22 -13.65 -1.05
N SER A 29 -2.62 -14.70 -1.64
CA SER A 29 -3.36 -15.80 -2.27
C SER A 29 -4.32 -16.49 -1.29
N ASN A 30 -3.98 -16.43 0.00
CA ASN A 30 -4.76 -17.01 1.10
C ASN A 30 -5.60 -15.96 1.83
N TRP A 31 -5.77 -14.77 1.24
CA TRP A 31 -6.67 -13.76 1.81
C TRP A 31 -8.09 -14.32 1.86
N ASP A 32 -8.68 -14.26 3.05
CA ASP A 32 -10.09 -14.54 3.28
C ASP A 32 -10.67 -13.51 4.25
N ALA A 33 -11.96 -13.22 4.09
CA ALA A 33 -12.73 -12.44 5.03
C ALA A 33 -13.78 -13.37 5.65
N PRO A 34 -13.77 -13.58 6.97
CA PRO A 34 -14.66 -14.54 7.60
C PRO A 34 -16.12 -14.16 7.35
N SER A 35 -16.99 -15.14 7.16
CA SER A 35 -18.41 -14.94 6.84
C SER A 35 -19.16 -14.12 7.89
N THR A 36 -18.68 -14.11 9.14
CA THR A 36 -19.20 -13.29 10.25
C THR A 36 -18.83 -11.81 10.14
N LYS A 37 -17.78 -11.46 9.37
CA LYS A 37 -17.27 -10.10 9.15
C LYS A 37 -16.89 -9.93 7.67
N PRO A 38 -17.87 -10.03 6.76
CA PRO A 38 -17.60 -10.08 5.32
C PRO A 38 -17.04 -8.74 4.83
N MET A 39 -15.97 -8.79 4.04
CA MET A 39 -15.40 -7.60 3.42
C MET A 39 -14.83 -7.96 2.05
N SER A 40 -15.20 -7.21 1.01
CA SER A 40 -14.62 -7.39 -0.33
C SER A 40 -13.18 -6.87 -0.38
N LYS A 41 -12.35 -7.38 -1.30
CA LYS A 41 -11.00 -6.83 -1.55
C LYS A 41 -11.04 -5.33 -1.80
N LYS A 42 -12.00 -4.84 -2.58
CA LYS A 42 -12.16 -3.40 -2.85
C LYS A 42 -12.43 -2.59 -1.57
N ALA A 43 -13.31 -3.06 -0.69
CA ALA A 43 -13.59 -2.41 0.58
C ALA A 43 -12.35 -2.45 1.51
N ALA A 44 -11.67 -3.61 1.58
CA ALA A 44 -10.43 -3.77 2.32
C ALA A 44 -9.36 -2.79 1.84
N SER A 45 -9.15 -2.67 0.52
CA SER A 45 -8.22 -1.67 -0.04
C SER A 45 -8.54 -0.25 0.40
N ASN A 46 -9.81 0.15 0.37
CA ASN A 46 -10.23 1.49 0.81
C ASN A 46 -9.96 1.71 2.31
N VAL A 47 -10.16 0.70 3.14
CA VAL A 47 -9.91 0.76 4.58
C VAL A 47 -8.41 0.82 4.88
N VAL A 48 -7.61 -0.10 4.33
CA VAL A 48 -6.16 -0.16 4.62
C VAL A 48 -5.42 1.06 4.13
N MET A 49 -5.87 1.69 3.03
CA MET A 49 -5.27 2.91 2.51
C MET A 49 -5.55 4.16 3.36
N GLN A 50 -6.43 4.08 4.37
CA GLN A 50 -6.57 5.13 5.38
C GLN A 50 -5.44 5.09 6.42
N CYS A 51 -4.73 3.95 6.55
CA CYS A 51 -3.52 3.90 7.36
C CYS A 51 -2.36 4.63 6.64
N SER A 52 -1.81 5.65 7.30
CA SER A 52 -0.72 6.48 6.75
C SER A 52 0.53 5.67 6.42
N ALA A 53 0.89 4.68 7.23
CA ALA A 53 2.03 3.79 6.98
C ALA A 53 1.83 2.93 5.74
N VAL A 54 0.65 2.31 5.58
CA VAL A 54 0.29 1.55 4.37
C VAL A 54 0.39 2.44 3.14
N LYS A 55 -0.22 3.63 3.20
CA LYS A 55 -0.20 4.60 2.10
C LYS A 55 1.22 5.03 1.74
N ALA A 56 2.10 5.23 2.72
CA ALA A 56 3.49 5.62 2.50
C ALA A 56 4.27 4.53 1.74
N TYR A 57 4.10 3.26 2.11
CA TYR A 57 4.75 2.13 1.42
C TYR A 57 4.17 1.91 0.03
N TYR A 58 2.85 2.04 -0.14
CA TYR A 58 2.19 2.04 -1.44
C TYR A 58 2.71 3.15 -2.37
N SER A 59 3.00 4.34 -1.85
CA SER A 59 3.54 5.45 -2.65
C SER A 59 5.06 5.46 -2.79
N MET A 60 5.76 4.49 -2.19
CA MET A 60 7.22 4.47 -2.20
C MET A 60 7.73 4.11 -3.60
N PRO A 61 8.68 4.88 -4.17
CA PRO A 61 9.22 4.59 -5.49
C PRO A 61 10.02 3.27 -5.48
N GLY A 62 9.76 2.42 -6.47
CA GLY A 62 10.45 1.16 -6.69
C GLY A 62 9.47 -0.01 -6.83
N GLN A 63 9.67 -0.87 -7.84
CA GLN A 63 8.77 -2.00 -8.16
C GLN A 63 8.60 -3.02 -7.03
N THR A 64 9.42 -2.91 -5.99
CA THR A 64 9.60 -3.92 -4.94
C THR A 64 9.17 -3.42 -3.57
N SER A 65 8.64 -2.18 -3.50
CA SER A 65 8.04 -1.61 -2.30
C SER A 65 6.52 -1.54 -2.44
N GLY A 66 5.81 -1.79 -1.35
CA GLY A 66 4.36 -1.82 -1.37
C GLY A 66 3.76 -2.42 -0.11
N ALA A 67 2.47 -2.74 -0.18
CA ALA A 67 1.73 -3.36 0.89
C ALA A 67 0.95 -4.56 0.39
N MET A 68 0.82 -5.60 1.22
CA MET A 68 0.01 -6.78 0.94
C MET A 68 -0.96 -7.02 2.08
N VAL A 69 -2.26 -7.04 1.78
CA VAL A 69 -3.30 -7.41 2.74
C VAL A 69 -3.31 -8.94 2.85
N VAL A 70 -2.94 -9.46 4.03
CA VAL A 70 -2.78 -10.91 4.22
C VAL A 70 -3.99 -11.59 4.83
N ALA A 71 -4.83 -10.82 5.54
CA ALA A 71 -6.06 -11.32 6.14
C ALA A 71 -7.14 -10.23 6.12
N GLY A 72 -8.39 -10.63 5.90
CA GLY A 72 -9.56 -9.76 6.09
C GLY A 72 -9.82 -9.46 7.58
N PRO A 73 -10.97 -8.87 7.92
CA PRO A 73 -11.29 -8.49 9.30
C PRO A 73 -11.34 -9.70 10.24
N HIS A 74 -10.45 -9.77 11.23
CA HIS A 74 -10.38 -10.84 12.22
C HIS A 74 -9.94 -10.31 13.58
N GLU A 75 -9.98 -11.17 14.59
CA GLU A 75 -9.40 -10.97 15.91
C GLU A 75 -8.32 -12.04 16.12
N THR A 76 -7.39 -11.78 17.03
CA THR A 76 -6.37 -12.76 17.43
C THR A 76 -6.56 -13.17 18.90
N PRO A 77 -5.84 -14.20 19.39
CA PRO A 77 -5.87 -14.54 20.81
C PRO A 77 -5.46 -13.38 21.72
N THR A 78 -4.48 -12.57 21.28
CA THR A 78 -3.87 -11.47 22.03
C THR A 78 -4.49 -10.10 21.74
N ASP A 79 -5.17 -9.93 20.61
CA ASP A 79 -5.86 -8.70 20.23
C ASP A 79 -7.32 -8.97 19.87
N LYS A 80 -8.22 -8.49 20.73
CA LYS A 80 -9.67 -8.66 20.60
C LYS A 80 -10.33 -7.58 19.75
N ASN A 81 -9.58 -6.58 19.28
CA ASN A 81 -10.12 -5.60 18.36
C ASN A 81 -10.10 -6.17 16.94
N THR A 82 -11.20 -5.99 16.20
CA THR A 82 -11.27 -6.46 14.82
C THR A 82 -10.34 -5.62 13.94
N HIS A 83 -9.47 -6.28 13.16
CA HIS A 83 -8.54 -5.61 12.27
C HIS A 83 -8.26 -6.42 11.01
N LEU A 84 -7.77 -5.73 9.98
CA LEU A 84 -7.09 -6.35 8.85
C LEU A 84 -5.58 -6.42 9.14
N THR A 85 -4.93 -7.47 8.68
CA THR A 85 -3.46 -7.58 8.77
C THR A 85 -2.85 -7.25 7.41
N VAL A 86 -1.92 -6.31 7.42
CA VAL A 86 -1.22 -5.82 6.22
C VAL A 86 0.27 -5.95 6.43
N ARG A 87 0.97 -6.57 5.49
CA ARG A 87 2.43 -6.64 5.47
C ARG A 87 2.97 -5.53 4.58
N LEU A 88 3.95 -4.79 5.08
CA LEU A 88 4.63 -3.72 4.36
C LEU A 88 5.99 -4.21 3.87
N TYR A 89 6.26 -3.97 2.60
CA TYR A 89 7.45 -4.44 1.91
C TYR A 89 8.28 -3.28 1.40
N LYS A 90 9.60 -3.39 1.57
CA LYS A 90 10.58 -2.49 0.97
C LYS A 90 11.68 -3.33 0.34
N ASN A 91 12.00 -3.08 -0.93
CA ASN A 91 13.00 -3.87 -1.65
C ASN A 91 12.73 -5.39 -1.61
N ASN A 92 11.48 -5.82 -1.77
CA ASN A 92 11.00 -7.21 -1.65
C ASN A 92 11.20 -7.86 -0.27
N LYS A 93 11.62 -7.11 0.74
CA LYS A 93 11.72 -7.59 2.12
C LYS A 93 10.51 -7.11 2.91
N HIS A 94 9.86 -8.04 3.62
CA HIS A 94 8.85 -7.72 4.62
C HIS A 94 9.53 -6.98 5.77
N GLU A 95 9.16 -5.71 6.00
CA GLU A 95 9.81 -4.84 6.99
C GLU A 95 8.91 -4.56 8.20
N LYS A 96 7.59 -4.48 7.98
CA LYS A 96 6.61 -4.21 9.03
C LYS A 96 5.33 -4.98 8.81
N SER A 97 4.64 -5.30 9.89
CA SER A 97 3.24 -5.73 9.89
C SER A 97 2.37 -4.65 10.53
N CYS A 98 1.24 -4.36 9.91
CA CYS A 98 0.25 -3.42 10.41
C CYS A 98 -1.07 -4.10 10.71
N HIS A 99 -1.64 -3.75 11.85
CA HIS A 99 -3.01 -4.04 12.23
C HIS A 99 -3.85 -2.79 11.92
N VAL A 100 -4.69 -2.89 10.90
CA VAL A 100 -5.62 -1.81 10.51
C VAL A 100 -6.97 -2.11 11.15
N TYR A 101 -7.27 -1.40 12.23
CA TYR A 101 -8.45 -1.63 13.04
C TYR A 101 -9.72 -1.09 12.37
N VAL A 102 -10.81 -1.83 12.58
CA VAL A 102 -12.14 -1.45 12.10
C VAL A 102 -13.18 -1.53 13.21
N ASN A 103 -14.22 -0.70 13.10
CA ASN A 103 -15.36 -0.74 14.01
C ASN A 103 -16.35 -1.87 13.63
N THR A 104 -17.48 -1.94 14.34
CA THR A 104 -18.55 -2.92 14.08
C THR A 104 -19.25 -2.74 12.72
N LYS A 105 -19.09 -1.58 12.08
CA LYS A 105 -19.55 -1.29 10.71
C LYS A 105 -18.49 -1.58 9.66
N LEU A 106 -17.34 -2.16 10.05
CA LEU A 106 -16.19 -2.47 9.20
C LEU A 106 -15.53 -1.22 8.58
N GLU A 107 -15.65 -0.07 9.26
CA GLU A 107 -15.02 1.19 8.86
C GLU A 107 -13.70 1.37 9.63
N TYR A 108 -12.72 2.02 8.99
CA TYR A 108 -11.43 2.34 9.59
C TYR A 108 -11.57 3.09 10.93
N THR A 109 -10.78 2.70 11.93
CA THR A 109 -10.70 3.41 13.22
C THR A 109 -9.29 3.86 13.54
N SER A 110 -8.31 2.96 13.44
CA SER A 110 -6.92 3.26 13.75
C SER A 110 -5.98 2.28 13.03
N CYS A 111 -4.67 2.54 13.12
CA CYS A 111 -3.65 1.68 12.55
C CYS A 111 -2.47 1.59 13.53
N SER A 112 -2.01 0.38 13.81
CA SER A 112 -0.76 0.13 14.54
C SER A 112 0.17 -0.68 13.64
N CYS A 113 1.45 -0.31 13.59
CA CYS A 113 2.44 -1.00 12.77
C CYS A 113 3.69 -1.30 13.58
N GLU A 114 4.14 -2.54 13.48
CA GLU A 114 5.28 -3.07 14.22
C GLU A 114 6.32 -3.58 13.23
N TYR A 115 7.60 -3.42 13.57
CA TYR A 115 8.69 -4.01 12.79
C TYR A 115 8.66 -5.52 12.94
N VAL A 116 8.99 -6.23 11.87
CA VAL A 116 9.30 -7.66 11.93
C VAL A 116 10.78 -7.76 12.27
N ASP A 117 11.11 -8.51 13.32
CA ASP A 117 12.50 -8.81 13.71
C ASP A 117 13.29 -9.51 12.58
#